data_AF-A0A178UVA5-F1
#
_entry.id   AF-A0A178UVA5-F1
#
_cell.length_a   1.000
_cell.length_b   1.000
_cell.length_c   1.000
_cell.angle_alpha   90.00
_cell.angle_beta   90.00
_cell.angle_gamma   90.00
#
_symmetry.space_group_name_H-M   'P 1'
#
loop_
_entity.id
_entity.type
_entity.pdbx_description
1 polymer ?
#
loop_
_entity_poly.entity_id
_entity_poly.type
_entity_poly.pdbx_seq_one_letter_code
_entity_poly.pdbx_strand_id
1 'polypeptide(L)'
;MSTISPSLAVIAFLFLILLNLSSVFADPSTEGGEIIRLPSEKINGEKNRGEFCEGIAKPASCPVQCFRPDPVCGEDSVTYWCGCADALCHGVRVVKQGACDVGNGVGLSVPGQALLLIHIVWMMLLGFSILFGLF
;
A
#
# COMPACT_ATOMS: atom_id res chain seq x y z
N MET A 1 28.31 17.35 -38.53
CA MET A 1 28.10 16.14 -37.71
C MET A 1 28.39 16.54 -36.27
N SER A 2 27.36 16.81 -35.48
CA SER A 2 27.52 17.40 -34.14
C SER A 2 28.03 16.34 -33.16
N THR A 3 29.24 16.53 -32.67
CA THR A 3 29.86 15.70 -31.64
C THR A 3 29.21 16.00 -30.30
N ILE A 4 28.28 15.15 -29.86
CA ILE A 4 27.70 15.25 -28.52
C ILE A 4 28.77 14.77 -27.54
N SER A 5 29.33 15.70 -26.76
CA SER A 5 30.30 15.36 -25.72
C SER A 5 29.66 14.40 -24.70
N PRO A 6 30.37 13.34 -24.27
CA PRO A 6 29.85 12.35 -23.32
C PRO A 6 29.36 13.00 -22.02
N SER A 7 30.01 14.08 -21.58
CA SER A 7 29.59 14.88 -20.43
C SER A 7 28.21 15.50 -20.60
N LEU A 8 27.83 15.92 -21.81
CA LEU A 8 26.52 16.52 -22.09
C LEU A 8 25.41 15.47 -22.03
N ALA A 9 25.69 14.25 -22.49
CA ALA A 9 24.76 13.12 -22.42
C ALA A 9 24.50 12.69 -20.96
N VAL A 10 25.54 12.66 -20.12
CA VAL A 10 25.40 12.36 -18.68
C VAL A 10 24.58 13.44 -17.97
N ILE A 11 24.85 14.72 -18.24
CA ILE A 11 24.09 15.83 -17.67
C ILE A 11 22.62 15.77 -18.10
N ALA A 12 22.34 15.49 -19.37
CA ALA A 12 20.98 15.35 -19.87
C ALA A 12 20.25 14.17 -19.21
N PHE A 13 20.92 13.03 -19.00
CA PHE A 13 20.34 11.86 -18.35
C PHE A 13 20.04 12.11 -16.87
N LEU A 14 20.96 12.76 -16.14
CA LEU A 14 20.74 13.18 -14.76
C LEU A 14 19.59 14.19 -14.63
N PHE A 15 19.49 15.14 -15.57
CA PHE A 15 18.41 16.10 -15.61
C PHE A 15 17.05 15.43 -15.88
N LEU A 16 17.00 14.45 -16.80
CA LEU A 16 15.80 13.65 -17.05
C LEU A 16 15.38 12.83 -15.81
N ILE A 17 16.32 12.22 -15.09
CA ILE A 17 16.01 11.51 -13.83
C ILE A 17 15.45 12.48 -12.79
N LEU A 18 16.05 13.67 -12.64
CA LEU A 18 15.55 14.70 -11.71
C LEU A 18 14.15 15.20 -12.08
N LEU A 19 13.85 15.36 -13.37
CA LEU A 19 12.51 15.73 -13.86
C LEU A 19 11.46 14.63 -13.57
N ASN A 20 11.81 13.36 -13.78
CA ASN A 20 10.91 12.24 -13.47
C ASN A 20 10.72 12.06 -11.95
N LEU A 21 11.77 12.29 -11.16
CA LEU A 21 11.70 12.23 -9.71
C LEU A 21 10.85 13.38 -9.15
N SER A 22 10.96 14.57 -9.74
CA SER A 22 10.09 15.70 -9.37
C SER A 22 8.66 15.52 -9.83
N SER A 23 8.36 14.82 -10.93
CA SER A 23 6.97 14.44 -11.25
C SER A 23 6.37 13.42 -10.27
N VAL A 24 7.21 12.56 -9.68
CA VAL A 24 6.77 11.63 -8.61
C VAL A 24 6.59 12.36 -7.27
N PHE A 25 7.38 13.42 -7.01
CA PHE A 25 7.31 14.22 -5.78
C PHE A 25 6.30 15.38 -5.85
N ALA A 26 5.91 15.79 -7.06
CA ALA A 26 4.92 16.84 -7.33
C ALA A 26 3.49 16.27 -7.49
N ASP A 27 3.19 15.15 -6.83
CA ASP A 27 1.83 14.88 -6.36
C ASP A 27 1.69 15.52 -4.97
N PRO A 28 1.29 16.81 -4.86
CA PRO A 28 0.74 17.33 -3.62
C PRO A 28 -0.61 16.65 -3.42
N SER A 29 -0.63 15.45 -2.85
CA SER A 29 -1.84 14.87 -2.28
C SER A 29 -2.17 15.58 -0.96
N THR A 30 -2.38 16.90 -1.04
CA THR A 30 -3.02 17.73 -0.01
C THR A 30 -3.92 18.73 -0.72
N GLU A 31 -5.02 18.23 -1.28
CA GLU A 31 -6.38 18.71 -1.02
C GLU A 31 -7.37 17.86 -1.84
N GLY A 32 -8.40 17.36 -1.17
CA GLY A 32 -9.50 16.62 -1.80
C GLY A 32 -9.40 15.13 -1.55
N GLY A 33 -10.05 14.66 -0.49
CA GLY A 33 -10.40 13.25 -0.34
C GLY A 33 -11.31 12.82 -1.48
N GLU A 34 -10.73 12.40 -2.60
CA GLU A 34 -11.44 11.64 -3.62
C GLU A 34 -11.43 10.19 -3.16
N ILE A 35 -12.37 9.90 -2.27
CA ILE A 35 -12.86 8.55 -2.05
C ILE A 35 -13.29 8.06 -3.43
N ILE A 36 -12.53 7.16 -4.05
CA ILE A 36 -13.05 6.32 -5.13
C ILE A 36 -14.16 5.49 -4.49
N ARG A 37 -15.35 6.10 -4.43
CA ARG A 37 -16.59 5.45 -4.09
C ARG A 37 -16.86 4.51 -5.25
N LEU A 38 -16.54 3.24 -5.06
CA LEU A 38 -17.23 2.21 -5.83
C LEU A 38 -18.74 2.47 -5.66
N PRO A 39 -19.52 2.49 -6.75
CA PRO A 39 -20.96 2.61 -6.69
C PRO A 39 -21.55 1.32 -6.12
N SER A 40 -21.42 1.17 -4.81
CA SER A 40 -22.26 0.33 -3.97
C SER A 40 -22.61 1.08 -2.68
N GLU A 41 -22.73 2.41 -2.76
CA GLU A 41 -23.22 3.29 -1.70
C GLU A 41 -24.45 4.06 -2.19
N LYS A 42 -25.53 3.33 -2.51
CA LYS A 42 -26.92 3.81 -2.45
C LYS A 42 -27.88 2.68 -2.79
N ILE A 43 -28.11 1.79 -1.82
CA ILE A 43 -29.44 1.19 -1.68
C ILE A 43 -29.86 1.42 -0.24
N ASN A 44 -30.68 2.47 -0.07
CA ASN A 44 -31.77 2.57 0.90
C ASN A 44 -31.64 1.68 2.16
N GLY A 45 -31.20 2.30 3.26
CA GLY A 45 -31.19 1.63 4.55
C GLY A 45 -30.83 2.60 5.66
N GLU A 46 -31.81 3.40 6.07
CA GLU A 46 -31.86 3.99 7.40
C GLU A 46 -31.86 2.86 8.46
N LYS A 47 -30.70 2.26 8.74
CA LYS A 47 -30.55 1.33 9.86
C LYS A 47 -29.11 1.30 10.39
N ASN A 48 -28.95 2.00 11.52
CA ASN A 48 -27.98 1.79 12.60
C ASN A 48 -26.48 2.05 12.32
N ARG A 49 -25.98 3.13 12.94
CA ARG A 49 -24.58 3.28 13.38
C ARG A 49 -24.26 2.26 14.51
N GLY A 50 -24.57 1.00 14.30
CA GLY A 50 -24.52 -0.05 15.29
C GLY A 50 -24.30 -1.39 14.61
N GLU A 51 -23.19 -2.01 14.97
CA GLU A 51 -22.88 -3.43 14.77
C GLU A 51 -22.80 -3.92 13.31
N PHE A 52 -21.63 -3.70 12.71
CA PHE A 52 -21.16 -4.49 11.57
C PHE A 52 -21.26 -6.03 11.80
N CYS A 53 -21.34 -6.44 13.08
CA CYS A 53 -21.44 -7.83 13.53
C CYS A 53 -22.80 -8.17 14.20
N GLU A 54 -23.86 -7.39 13.95
CA GLU A 54 -25.16 -7.57 14.61
C GLU A 54 -25.74 -8.95 14.24
N GLY A 55 -25.94 -9.83 15.23
CA GLY A 55 -26.46 -11.18 15.05
C GLY A 55 -25.42 -12.30 14.94
N ILE A 56 -24.13 -12.01 15.11
CA ILE A 56 -23.09 -13.05 15.15
C ILE A 56 -22.99 -13.61 16.56
N ALA A 57 -23.37 -14.88 16.71
CA ALA A 57 -23.30 -15.58 17.97
C ALA A 57 -21.84 -15.74 18.42
N LYS A 58 -21.62 -15.65 19.74
CA LYS A 58 -20.31 -15.93 20.33
C LYS A 58 -19.84 -17.33 19.89
N PRO A 59 -18.65 -17.46 19.29
CA PRO A 59 -18.16 -18.75 18.83
C PRO A 59 -18.03 -19.74 19.99
N ALA A 60 -18.22 -21.03 19.68
CA ALA A 60 -18.19 -22.12 20.67
C ALA A 60 -16.78 -22.37 21.25
N SER A 61 -15.72 -22.00 20.51
CA SER A 61 -14.34 -22.10 20.95
C SER A 61 -13.48 -21.00 20.33
N CYS A 62 -12.53 -20.48 21.11
CA CYS A 62 -11.46 -19.60 20.64
C CYS A 62 -10.14 -20.39 20.71
N PRO A 63 -9.24 -20.30 19.71
CA PRO A 63 -9.29 -19.46 18.51
C PRO A 63 -10.23 -19.99 17.42
N VAL A 64 -10.79 -19.09 16.62
CA VAL A 64 -11.70 -19.43 15.52
C VAL A 64 -10.88 -19.95 14.33
N GLN A 65 -11.29 -21.09 13.77
CA GLN A 65 -10.70 -21.61 12.53
C GLN A 65 -11.65 -21.36 11.36
N CYS A 66 -11.30 -20.45 10.46
CA CYS A 66 -12.02 -20.21 9.22
C CYS A 66 -11.25 -20.81 8.04
N PHE A 67 -11.97 -21.48 7.14
CA PHE A 67 -11.38 -22.00 5.90
C PHE A 67 -11.13 -20.90 4.87
N ARG A 68 -12.03 -19.91 4.85
CA ARG A 68 -11.92 -18.74 3.97
C ARG A 68 -11.60 -17.52 4.83
N PRO A 69 -10.58 -16.73 4.46
CA PRO A 69 -10.32 -15.47 5.14
C PRO A 69 -11.49 -14.51 4.91
N ASP A 70 -11.99 -13.94 6.00
CA ASP A 70 -12.99 -12.88 6.06
C ASP A 70 -12.41 -11.75 6.91
N PRO A 71 -11.55 -10.88 6.35
CA PRO A 71 -10.83 -9.89 7.12
C PRO A 71 -11.78 -8.82 7.65
N VAL A 72 -11.63 -8.46 8.92
CA VAL A 72 -12.36 -7.35 9.57
C VAL A 72 -11.41 -6.50 10.41
N CYS A 73 -11.71 -5.21 10.51
CA CYS A 73 -10.90 -4.28 11.26
C CYS A 73 -11.48 -4.00 12.65
N GLY A 74 -10.73 -4.37 13.69
CA GLY A 74 -11.09 -4.07 15.07
C GLY A 74 -10.86 -2.60 15.44
N GLU A 75 -11.51 -2.14 16.51
CA GLU A 75 -11.27 -0.82 17.11
C GLU A 75 -9.84 -0.66 17.64
N ASP A 76 -9.13 -1.77 17.83
CA ASP A 76 -7.71 -1.87 18.19
C ASP A 76 -6.76 -1.71 16.98
N SER A 77 -7.29 -1.43 15.78
CA SER A 77 -6.54 -1.37 14.52
C SER A 77 -5.88 -2.70 14.11
N VAL A 78 -6.32 -3.82 14.69
CA VAL A 78 -5.87 -5.16 14.31
C VAL A 78 -6.83 -5.77 13.29
N THR A 79 -6.26 -6.42 12.28
CA THR A 79 -7.05 -7.18 11.30
C THR A 79 -7.29 -8.58 11.82
N TYR A 80 -8.56 -8.92 12.03
CA TYR A 80 -9.02 -10.26 12.37
C TYR A 80 -9.40 -11.00 11.09
N TRP A 81 -8.89 -12.21 10.90
CA TRP A 81 -8.96 -12.90 9.60
C TRP A 81 -10.14 -13.85 9.46
N CYS A 82 -10.79 -14.19 10.57
CA CYS A 82 -11.94 -15.08 10.60
C CYS A 82 -13.25 -14.34 10.92
N GLY A 83 -13.32 -13.08 10.49
CA GLY A 83 -14.50 -12.24 10.59
C GLY A 83 -14.80 -11.78 12.01
N CYS A 84 -16.04 -11.36 12.22
CA CYS A 84 -16.53 -10.89 13.51
C CYS A 84 -16.44 -11.91 14.64
N ALA A 85 -16.51 -13.22 14.36
CA ALA A 85 -16.41 -14.26 15.38
C ALA A 85 -15.02 -14.23 16.05
N ASP A 86 -13.98 -13.96 15.27
CA ASP A 86 -12.61 -13.85 15.73
C ASP A 86 -12.40 -12.56 16.56
N ALA A 87 -12.90 -11.43 16.07
CA ALA A 87 -12.90 -10.18 16.83
C ALA A 87 -13.65 -10.31 18.18
N LEU A 88 -14.79 -11.00 18.19
CA LEU A 88 -15.56 -11.31 19.40
C LEU A 88 -14.81 -12.24 20.37
N CYS A 89 -14.04 -13.20 19.87
CA CYS A 89 -13.15 -14.03 20.69
C CYS A 89 -12.11 -13.19 21.43
N HIS A 90 -11.65 -12.11 20.80
CA HIS A 90 -10.71 -11.15 21.39
C HIS A 90 -11.41 -10.04 22.19
N GLY A 91 -12.74 -10.00 22.22
CA GLY A 91 -13.50 -8.96 22.91
C GLY A 91 -13.41 -7.59 22.25
N VAL A 92 -13.04 -7.53 20.97
CA VAL A 92 -12.80 -6.30 20.21
C VAL A 92 -14.01 -6.03 19.32
N ARG A 93 -14.49 -4.79 19.31
CA ARG A 93 -15.55 -4.36 18.38
C ARG A 93 -14.98 -4.10 17.00
N VAL A 94 -15.73 -4.49 15.96
CA VAL A 94 -15.35 -4.24 14.57
C VAL A 94 -15.83 -2.85 14.14
N VAL A 95 -14.91 -2.04 13.61
CA VAL A 95 -15.19 -0.67 13.13
C VAL A 95 -15.43 -0.62 11.63
N LYS A 96 -14.89 -1.58 10.86
CA LYS A 96 -14.93 -1.60 9.40
C LYS A 96 -14.82 -3.04 8.87
N GLN A 97 -15.55 -3.35 7.79
CA GLN A 97 -15.36 -4.60 7.04
C GLN A 97 -14.08 -4.54 6.20
N GLY A 98 -13.35 -5.64 6.12
CA GLY A 98 -12.06 -5.70 5.43
C GLY A 98 -10.89 -5.50 6.39
N ALA A 99 -9.68 -5.62 5.86
CA ALA A 99 -8.47 -5.38 6.64
C ALA A 99 -8.42 -3.93 7.16
N CYS A 100 -7.79 -3.75 8.31
CA CYS A 100 -7.51 -2.40 8.80
C CYS A 100 -6.65 -1.65 7.80
N ASP A 101 -6.91 -0.35 7.70
CA ASP A 101 -6.01 0.55 6.98
C ASP A 101 -4.69 0.53 7.75
N VAL A 102 -3.72 -0.24 7.26
CA VAL A 102 -2.35 -0.18 7.72
C VAL A 102 -1.91 1.22 7.35
N GLY A 103 -1.99 2.13 8.33
CA GLY A 103 -1.90 3.58 8.12
C GLY A 103 -0.86 3.87 7.06
N ASN A 104 -1.25 4.66 6.06
CA ASN A 104 -0.56 4.95 4.81
C ASN A 104 0.91 5.38 5.02
N GLY A 105 1.74 4.45 5.48
CA GLY A 105 3.15 4.42 5.23
C GLY A 105 3.20 4.08 3.76
N VAL A 106 3.44 5.11 2.96
CA VAL A 106 4.20 5.02 1.70
C VAL A 106 4.64 3.58 1.48
N GLY A 107 3.95 2.87 0.59
CA GLY A 107 3.96 1.41 0.40
C GLY A 107 5.33 0.76 0.22
N LEU A 108 6.16 0.87 1.24
CA LEU A 108 7.44 0.24 1.42
C LEU A 108 7.34 -0.67 2.65
N SER A 109 6.23 -1.41 2.76
CA SER A 109 6.23 -2.66 3.53
C SER A 109 7.09 -3.69 2.81
N VAL A 110 8.39 -3.41 2.62
CA VAL A 110 9.19 -4.33 1.84
C VAL A 110 10.67 -4.25 2.26
N PRO A 111 11.12 -5.09 3.21
CA PRO A 111 12.51 -5.56 3.21
C PRO A 111 12.99 -6.05 1.82
N GLY A 112 12.06 -6.37 0.90
CA GLY A 112 12.31 -6.66 -0.52
C GLY A 112 12.37 -5.48 -1.50
N GLN A 113 11.88 -4.26 -1.19
CA GLN A 113 12.06 -3.09 -2.09
C GLN A 113 13.46 -2.48 -1.91
N ALA A 114 14.02 -2.57 -0.70
CA ALA A 114 15.40 -2.15 -0.45
C ALA A 114 16.41 -3.01 -1.25
N LEU A 115 16.20 -4.34 -1.28
CA LEU A 115 17.02 -5.25 -2.10
C LEU A 115 16.81 -5.04 -3.61
N LEU A 116 15.61 -4.68 -4.04
CA LEU A 116 15.34 -4.35 -5.44
C LEU A 116 16.05 -3.04 -5.85
N LEU A 117 16.02 -2.02 -4.99
CA LEU A 117 16.68 -0.73 -5.26
C LEU A 117 18.20 -0.88 -5.38
N ILE A 118 18.85 -1.59 -4.46
CA ILE A 118 20.30 -1.84 -4.55
C ILE A 118 20.65 -2.62 -5.82
N HIS A 119 19.82 -3.61 -6.19
CA HIS A 119 20.03 -4.39 -7.42
C HIS A 119 19.92 -3.51 -8.67
N ILE A 120 18.91 -2.64 -8.75
CA ILE A 120 18.73 -1.73 -9.89
C ILE A 120 19.88 -0.72 -9.99
N VAL A 121 20.28 -0.11 -8.87
CA VAL A 121 21.40 0.86 -8.84
C VAL A 121 22.71 0.20 -9.25
N TRP A 122 22.97 -1.02 -8.77
CA TRP A 122 24.17 -1.76 -9.14
C TRP A 122 24.22 -2.08 -10.63
N MET A 123 23.10 -2.52 -11.22
CA MET A 123 23.02 -2.80 -12.66
C MET A 123 23.19 -1.52 -13.50
N MET A 124 22.70 -0.37 -13.03
CA MET A 124 22.94 0.91 -13.69
C MET A 124 24.42 1.31 -13.66
N LEU A 125 25.09 1.18 -12.51
CA LEU A 125 26.52 1.47 -12.37
C LEU A 125 27.37 0.55 -13.24
N LEU A 126 27.07 -0.76 -13.25
CA LEU A 126 27.77 -1.73 -14.10
C LEU A 126 27.57 -1.41 -15.59
N GLY A 127 26.33 -1.13 -16.01
CA GLY A 127 26.04 -0.75 -17.40
C GLY A 127 26.79 0.51 -17.81
N PHE A 128 26.87 1.51 -16.92
CA PHE A 128 27.62 2.73 -17.16
C PHE A 128 29.13 2.47 -17.26
N SER A 129 29.71 1.70 -16.35
CA SER A 129 31.13 1.32 -16.45
C SER A 129 31.44 0.64 -17.78
N ILE A 130 30.51 -0.16 -18.31
CA ILE A 130 30.64 -0.83 -19.62
C ILE A 130 30.58 0.14 -20.79
N LEU A 131 29.62 1.04 -20.78
CA LEU A 131 29.45 2.01 -21.84
C LEU A 131 30.63 3.00 -21.92
N PHE A 132 31.19 3.37 -20.77
CA PHE A 132 32.28 4.35 -20.66
C PHE A 132 33.68 3.71 -20.63
N GLY A 133 33.78 2.38 -20.61
CA GLY A 133 35.06 1.66 -20.57
C GLY A 133 35.89 1.95 -19.32
N LEU A 134 35.23 2.13 -18.16
CA LEU A 134 35.86 2.47 -16.87
C LEU A 134 36.44 1.24 -16.14
N PHE A 135 36.94 0.25 -16.89
CA PHE A 135 37.54 -0.98 -16.37
C PHE A 135 38.78 -1.40 -17.14
#